data_AF-A0A9D6UWK2-F1
#
_entry.id   AF-A0A9D6UWK2-F1
#
_cell.length_a   1.000
_cell.length_b   1.000
_cell.length_c   1.000
_cell.angle_alpha   90.00
_cell.angle_beta   90.00
_cell.angle_gamma   90.00
#
_symmetry.space_group_name_H-M   'P 1'
#
loop_
_entity.id
_entity.type
_entity.pdbx_description
1 polymer ?
#
loop_
_entity_poly.entity_id
_entity_poly.type
_entity_poly.pdbx_seq_one_letter_code
_entity_poly.pdbx_strand_id
1 'polypeptide(L)'
;MQTKAILSALIIIAVAAGIFGMRASLSPRAGSEASADFSSISVPERFKVLAPSPSTARPGLGSTSIGSTRTREASLASTSQSAEGTTSPTSAGAAQAEASTDGAKSAVCNESAFGSDGYSPSKMIDIETCKKLNALYASGKAAGNAGDLYDNRDGLHVNFCVGWTPAPDCPPEHRLFPQHDWRIGSGGRATSVSPQPTIGQASYSGSTEGSVKHGIPYAMYRSQSGTEAFYRLYRGNNLYIYPSLSDDSFAGDPYDKGLLEDPSEVDQATANIANTPYVIGSKQICDCGAGSLRIHDASGSDLAFVELGFAGLAAFRPDVKKALAAKGMLIPTLQAMIRYSHYSVDSDDGYLRSELSHGSSYLAHRLEGGSVRPAYDASKLVDSINGLALSDVPPLVELSVASETFDDAEALFETPGAVARRLDVGGNRSIALRATALSADGRETGYEYKYVVLSQGPAEARISERGASATVEFRYEEGEGRTDVAVFARRSGGKLWSVPAIISLYTGS
;
A
#
# COMPACT_ATOMS: atom_id res chain seq x y z
N MET A 1 17.56 -54.26 -56.16
CA MET A 1 16.43 -54.27 -55.19
C MET A 1 16.04 -52.81 -54.96
N GLN A 2 15.38 -52.13 -55.89
CA GLN A 2 13.94 -52.15 -56.23
C GLN A 2 12.98 -51.77 -55.06
N THR A 3 12.53 -50.50 -55.10
CA THR A 3 11.12 -50.02 -55.06
C THR A 3 10.21 -50.38 -53.87
N LYS A 4 9.58 -49.39 -53.21
CA LYS A 4 8.26 -48.79 -53.58
C LYS A 4 7.68 -47.88 -52.48
N ALA A 5 7.05 -46.80 -52.93
CA ALA A 5 6.10 -45.94 -52.22
C ALA A 5 4.65 -46.34 -52.53
N ILE A 6 3.68 -45.96 -51.67
CA ILE A 6 2.21 -45.87 -51.91
C ILE A 6 1.67 -44.76 -50.96
N LEU A 7 1.25 -43.54 -51.38
CA LEU A 7 -0.01 -43.04 -52.01
C LEU A 7 -1.30 -43.23 -51.14
N SER A 8 -2.04 -42.22 -50.68
CA SER A 8 -3.07 -41.35 -51.37
C SER A 8 -4.38 -41.41 -50.54
N ALA A 9 -5.39 -40.52 -50.56
CA ALA A 9 -5.68 -39.21 -51.15
C ALA A 9 -7.02 -38.65 -50.59
N LEU A 10 -7.27 -37.37 -50.91
CA LEU A 10 -8.45 -36.50 -50.74
C LEU A 10 -9.86 -37.08 -50.98
N ILE A 11 -10.88 -36.41 -50.39
CA ILE A 11 -12.19 -36.14 -51.02
C ILE A 11 -12.62 -34.66 -50.78
N ILE A 12 -12.91 -33.95 -51.88
CA ILE A 12 -13.66 -32.69 -51.99
C ILE A 12 -14.97 -33.03 -52.72
N ILE A 13 -16.13 -32.53 -52.25
CA ILE A 13 -17.29 -32.22 -53.12
C ILE A 13 -17.99 -30.95 -52.62
N ALA A 14 -18.18 -30.01 -53.55
CA ALA A 14 -19.07 -28.86 -53.47
C ALA A 14 -20.29 -29.09 -54.38
N VAL A 15 -21.47 -28.60 -54.02
CA VAL A 15 -22.55 -28.26 -54.98
C VAL A 15 -23.30 -27.02 -54.48
N ALA A 16 -23.47 -26.07 -55.39
CA ALA A 16 -24.17 -24.80 -55.26
C ALA A 16 -25.61 -24.89 -55.82
N ALA A 17 -26.50 -24.01 -55.34
CA ALA A 17 -27.56 -23.36 -56.12
C ALA A 17 -28.10 -22.16 -55.33
N GLY A 18 -28.10 -20.98 -55.95
CA GLY A 18 -28.60 -19.72 -55.37
C GLY A 18 -30.02 -19.36 -55.83
N ILE A 19 -30.47 -18.15 -55.44
CA ILE A 19 -31.04 -17.07 -56.29
C ILE A 19 -31.91 -16.06 -55.48
N PHE A 20 -31.76 -14.75 -55.83
CA PHE A 20 -32.54 -13.52 -55.51
C PHE A 20 -32.58 -13.03 -54.03
N GLY A 21 -32.29 -11.78 -53.66
CA GLY A 21 -31.97 -10.54 -54.36
C GLY A 21 -32.62 -9.35 -53.62
N MET A 22 -31.88 -8.28 -53.29
CA MET A 22 -32.36 -6.87 -53.29
C MET A 22 -31.27 -5.89 -52.83
N ARG A 23 -31.11 -4.81 -53.62
CA ARG A 23 -30.29 -3.61 -53.39
C ARG A 23 -31.14 -2.51 -52.74
N ALA A 24 -30.54 -1.72 -51.85
CA ALA A 24 -30.75 -0.26 -51.68
C ALA A 24 -29.53 0.25 -50.87
N SER A 25 -28.61 1.07 -51.37
CA SER A 25 -28.68 2.48 -51.78
C SER A 25 -29.42 3.37 -50.78
N LEU A 26 -28.69 4.13 -49.96
CA LEU A 26 -29.05 5.51 -49.57
C LEU A 26 -27.82 6.33 -49.13
N SER A 27 -27.88 7.60 -49.53
CA SER A 27 -26.90 8.70 -49.51
C SER A 27 -26.68 9.33 -48.11
N PRO A 28 -25.57 10.08 -47.88
CA PRO A 28 -25.37 10.83 -46.64
C PRO A 28 -26.18 12.13 -46.64
N ARG A 29 -26.65 12.56 -45.46
CA ARG A 29 -27.29 13.87 -45.27
C ARG A 29 -26.60 14.64 -44.13
N ALA A 30 -26.23 15.86 -44.48
CA ALA A 30 -25.60 16.85 -43.62
C ALA A 30 -26.58 17.51 -42.63
N GLY A 31 -26.02 18.00 -41.53
CA GLY A 31 -26.41 19.26 -40.87
C GLY A 31 -27.47 19.18 -39.77
N SER A 32 -27.08 19.50 -38.53
CA SER A 32 -27.62 20.65 -37.82
C SER A 32 -26.82 20.93 -36.54
N GLU A 33 -26.30 22.15 -36.47
CA GLU A 33 -25.72 22.80 -35.31
C GLU A 33 -26.73 22.90 -34.15
N ALA A 34 -26.24 22.76 -32.93
CA ALA A 34 -26.92 23.27 -31.74
C ALA A 34 -25.86 23.78 -30.75
N SER A 35 -25.64 25.10 -30.80
CA SER A 35 -24.92 25.87 -29.79
C SER A 35 -25.76 25.95 -28.51
N ALA A 36 -25.22 25.51 -27.38
CA ALA A 36 -25.77 25.81 -26.06
C ALA A 36 -24.87 26.85 -25.38
N ASP A 37 -25.36 28.08 -25.39
CA ASP A 37 -24.88 29.24 -24.64
C ASP A 37 -25.25 29.05 -23.16
N PHE A 38 -24.26 29.01 -22.28
CA PHE A 38 -24.43 29.06 -20.82
C PHE A 38 -23.72 30.29 -20.29
N SER A 39 -24.37 31.43 -20.48
CA SER A 39 -24.12 32.64 -19.72
C SER A 39 -25.09 32.73 -18.54
N SER A 40 -24.58 33.24 -17.42
CA SER A 40 -25.28 33.67 -16.19
C SER A 40 -25.64 32.60 -15.13
N ILE A 41 -24.70 32.36 -14.21
CA ILE A 41 -25.04 32.12 -12.79
C ILE A 41 -24.23 33.10 -11.95
N SER A 42 -24.96 34.00 -11.29
CA SER A 42 -24.48 35.00 -10.33
C SER A 42 -24.06 34.35 -9.01
N VAL A 43 -22.85 34.64 -8.54
CA VAL A 43 -22.35 34.29 -7.21
C VAL A 43 -22.48 35.51 -6.28
N PRO A 44 -23.07 35.39 -5.08
CA PRO A 44 -23.06 36.50 -4.12
C PRO A 44 -21.71 36.59 -3.39
N GLU A 45 -21.17 37.82 -3.37
CA GLU A 45 -20.05 38.24 -2.53
C GLU A 45 -20.37 38.08 -1.03
N ARG A 46 -19.40 37.54 -0.27
CA ARG A 46 -18.85 38.13 0.97
C ARG A 46 -17.97 37.09 1.68
N PHE A 47 -16.67 37.37 1.75
CA PHE A 47 -15.87 37.39 2.98
C PHE A 47 -14.46 37.87 2.63
N LYS A 48 -14.18 39.14 2.98
CA LYS A 48 -12.82 39.69 3.03
C LYS A 48 -12.19 39.26 4.36
N VAL A 49 -11.04 38.59 4.32
CA VAL A 49 -10.13 38.52 5.46
C VAL A 49 -8.75 38.94 4.97
N LEU A 50 -8.21 39.94 5.68
CA LEU A 50 -6.98 40.67 5.40
C LEU A 50 -5.74 39.84 5.73
N ALA A 51 -4.74 39.91 4.86
CA ALA A 51 -3.37 39.48 5.12
C ALA A 51 -2.65 40.44 6.08
N PRO A 52 -1.71 39.98 6.91
CA PRO A 52 -0.72 40.85 7.52
C PRO A 52 0.61 40.81 6.72
N SER A 53 1.08 41.99 6.34
CA SER A 53 2.46 42.24 5.89
C SER A 53 3.37 42.62 7.08
N PRO A 54 4.70 42.53 6.91
CA PRO A 54 5.65 42.34 8.01
C PRO A 54 6.13 43.66 8.63
N SER A 55 6.47 43.63 9.93
CA SER A 55 7.10 44.75 10.64
C SER A 55 8.57 44.47 10.91
N THR A 56 9.39 45.40 10.45
CA THR A 56 10.84 45.51 10.61
C THR A 56 11.27 45.90 12.03
N ALA A 57 12.52 45.56 12.35
CA ALA A 57 13.22 45.90 13.59
C ALA A 57 13.77 47.33 13.61
N ARG A 58 13.83 48.00 14.78
CA ARG A 58 15.02 48.66 15.41
C ARG A 58 14.69 49.53 16.67
N PRO A 59 15.69 50.01 17.46
CA PRO A 59 15.75 49.81 18.91
C PRO A 59 15.62 51.08 19.79
N GLY A 60 15.58 50.88 21.13
CA GLY A 60 16.31 51.75 22.08
C GLY A 60 15.53 52.34 23.27
N LEU A 61 16.12 52.14 24.46
CA LEU A 61 16.16 53.03 25.65
C LEU A 61 14.92 53.17 26.56
N GLY A 62 15.17 53.09 27.87
CA GLY A 62 14.45 53.90 28.86
C GLY A 62 14.00 53.20 30.14
N SER A 63 14.86 53.22 31.16
CA SER A 63 14.55 52.99 32.57
C SER A 63 13.46 53.95 33.10
N THR A 64 12.55 53.47 33.96
CA THR A 64 12.19 54.14 35.22
C THR A 64 11.32 53.25 36.11
N SER A 65 11.77 53.10 37.36
CA SER A 65 11.02 52.60 38.51
C SER A 65 10.00 53.63 39.00
N ILE A 66 8.84 53.19 39.49
CA ILE A 66 8.12 53.76 40.66
C ILE A 66 7.26 52.63 41.24
N GLY A 67 7.38 52.42 42.56
CA GLY A 67 6.61 51.42 43.29
C GLY A 67 5.23 51.89 43.72
N SER A 68 4.40 50.94 44.14
CA SER A 68 3.43 51.16 45.21
C SER A 68 2.91 49.81 45.73
N THR A 69 3.39 49.49 46.93
CA THR A 69 2.74 48.74 48.01
C THR A 69 1.22 48.54 47.93
N ARG A 70 0.78 47.30 48.15
CA ARG A 70 -0.24 47.01 49.17
C ARG A 70 -0.08 45.61 49.76
N THR A 71 0.09 45.62 51.07
CA THR A 71 0.18 44.55 52.05
C THR A 71 -1.13 43.79 52.21
N ARG A 72 -1.04 42.47 52.42
CA ARG A 72 -1.84 41.75 53.42
C ARG A 72 -1.07 40.53 53.94
N GLU A 73 -0.66 40.66 55.19
CA GLU A 73 -0.24 39.61 56.14
C GLU A 73 -1.33 38.52 56.24
N ALA A 74 -0.99 37.24 56.12
CA ALA A 74 -0.38 36.32 57.09
C ALA A 74 -1.41 35.64 58.01
N SER A 75 -1.50 34.30 57.91
CA SER A 75 -1.45 33.45 59.10
C SER A 75 -0.92 32.07 58.72
N LEU A 76 0.29 31.80 59.21
CA LEU A 76 0.92 30.49 59.30
C LEU A 76 0.27 29.71 60.45
N ALA A 77 0.05 28.42 60.25
CA ALA A 77 0.14 27.42 61.31
C ALA A 77 0.86 26.19 60.75
N SER A 78 2.08 25.98 61.23
CA SER A 78 2.91 24.81 60.98
C SER A 78 2.43 23.62 61.81
N THR A 79 2.52 22.40 61.29
CA THR A 79 3.14 21.29 62.03
C THR A 79 3.76 20.31 61.04
N SER A 80 5.01 20.00 61.32
CA SER A 80 5.97 19.08 60.69
C SER A 80 5.53 17.62 60.63
N GLN A 81 5.98 16.88 59.60
CA GLN A 81 6.70 15.61 59.75
C GLN A 81 7.30 15.10 58.42
N SER A 82 8.62 14.86 58.45
CA SER A 82 9.43 13.76 57.84
C SER A 82 8.87 13.00 56.63
N ALA A 83 9.51 13.03 55.45
CA ALA A 83 10.73 12.30 55.05
C ALA A 83 10.49 10.82 54.65
N GLU A 84 11.03 10.49 53.47
CA GLU A 84 11.28 9.16 52.88
C GLU A 84 10.11 8.38 52.27
N GLY A 85 10.24 8.10 50.96
CA GLY A 85 9.30 7.27 50.20
C GLY A 85 9.56 7.32 48.70
N THR A 86 10.73 6.84 48.26
CA THR A 86 11.07 6.64 46.85
C THR A 86 10.20 5.52 46.27
N THR A 87 9.13 5.85 45.54
CA THR A 87 8.35 4.87 44.80
C THR A 87 8.79 4.83 43.33
N SER A 88 9.50 3.76 42.98
CA SER A 88 9.75 3.34 41.61
C SER A 88 8.43 3.13 40.84
N PRO A 89 8.40 3.40 39.52
CA PRO A 89 7.21 3.15 38.72
C PRO A 89 6.98 1.65 38.58
N THR A 90 5.80 1.21 39.01
CA THR A 90 5.29 -0.15 38.87
C THR A 90 5.22 -0.50 37.39
N SER A 91 5.86 -1.62 37.05
CA SER A 91 5.79 -2.30 35.76
C SER A 91 4.33 -2.50 35.33
N ALA A 92 3.96 -1.95 34.17
CA ALA A 92 2.73 -2.30 33.49
C ALA A 92 2.72 -3.82 33.25
N GLY A 93 1.79 -4.50 33.94
CA GLY A 93 1.61 -5.93 33.86
C GLY A 93 1.27 -6.36 32.43
N ALA A 94 2.08 -7.28 31.90
CA ALA A 94 1.73 -8.03 30.72
C ALA A 94 0.54 -8.94 31.08
N ALA A 95 -0.67 -8.56 30.69
CA ALA A 95 -1.77 -9.49 30.61
C ALA A 95 -1.45 -10.47 29.48
N GLN A 96 -0.92 -11.64 29.84
CA GLN A 96 -1.10 -12.82 29.00
C GLN A 96 -2.61 -13.04 28.89
N ALA A 97 -3.12 -13.06 27.66
CA ALA A 97 -4.50 -13.43 27.41
C ALA A 97 -4.69 -14.86 27.95
N GLU A 98 -5.37 -14.97 29.10
CA GLU A 98 -5.92 -16.25 29.54
C GLU A 98 -6.87 -16.72 28.44
N ALA A 99 -6.58 -17.90 27.89
CA ALA A 99 -7.37 -18.51 26.84
C ALA A 99 -8.81 -18.70 27.31
N SER A 100 -9.73 -17.83 26.87
CA SER A 100 -11.14 -17.97 27.20
C SER A 100 -11.71 -19.23 26.55
N THR A 101 -12.40 -20.05 27.32
CA THR A 101 -12.98 -21.34 26.92
C THR A 101 -14.25 -21.24 26.06
N ASP A 102 -14.56 -20.07 25.50
CA ASP A 102 -15.66 -19.93 24.52
C ASP A 102 -15.20 -20.47 23.16
N GLY A 103 -15.75 -21.62 22.75
CA GLY A 103 -15.33 -22.39 21.57
C GLY A 103 -15.43 -21.69 20.21
N ALA A 104 -15.99 -20.47 20.12
CA ALA A 104 -15.95 -19.64 18.92
C ALA A 104 -14.70 -18.73 18.84
N LYS A 105 -13.99 -18.52 19.95
CA LYS A 105 -12.76 -17.72 20.01
C LYS A 105 -11.47 -18.55 19.80
N SER A 106 -11.58 -19.86 19.59
CA SER A 106 -10.40 -20.73 19.46
C SER A 106 -9.79 -20.77 18.05
N ALA A 107 -10.58 -20.53 17.00
CA ALA A 107 -10.08 -20.53 15.62
C ALA A 107 -9.57 -19.13 15.22
N VAL A 108 -8.46 -19.10 14.48
CA VAL A 108 -7.89 -17.86 13.91
C VAL A 108 -8.55 -17.54 12.58
N CYS A 109 -8.83 -18.57 11.80
CA CYS A 109 -9.45 -18.48 10.50
C CYS A 109 -10.74 -19.32 10.46
N ASN A 110 -11.80 -18.73 9.94
CA ASN A 110 -13.14 -19.31 9.92
C ASN A 110 -13.32 -20.23 8.70
N GLU A 111 -13.21 -21.53 8.92
CA GLU A 111 -13.33 -22.54 7.86
C GLU A 111 -14.73 -22.62 7.25
N SER A 112 -15.80 -22.23 7.97
CA SER A 112 -17.15 -22.23 7.39
C SER A 112 -17.39 -21.07 6.43
N ALA A 113 -16.45 -20.11 6.35
CA ALA A 113 -16.52 -19.04 5.36
C ALA A 113 -16.19 -19.52 3.94
N PHE A 114 -15.79 -20.78 3.76
CA PHE A 114 -15.41 -21.37 2.47
C PHE A 114 -16.54 -22.23 1.90
N GLY A 115 -16.69 -22.19 0.56
CA GLY A 115 -17.61 -23.08 -0.16
C GLY A 115 -17.20 -24.55 -0.07
N SER A 116 -18.07 -25.44 -0.55
CA SER A 116 -17.82 -26.90 -0.51
C SER A 116 -16.60 -27.35 -1.31
N ASP A 117 -16.16 -26.57 -2.28
CA ASP A 117 -14.95 -26.77 -3.08
C ASP A 117 -13.69 -26.17 -2.44
N GLY A 118 -13.82 -25.45 -1.33
CA GLY A 118 -12.70 -24.88 -0.58
C GLY A 118 -12.01 -23.70 -1.24
N TYR A 119 -12.46 -23.29 -2.43
CA TYR A 119 -11.90 -22.20 -3.22
C TYR A 119 -12.94 -21.12 -3.45
N SER A 120 -12.51 -19.87 -3.41
CA SER A 120 -13.33 -18.74 -3.83
C SER A 120 -12.44 -17.83 -4.67
N PRO A 121 -12.78 -17.55 -5.94
CA PRO A 121 -11.94 -16.73 -6.82
C PRO A 121 -11.82 -15.27 -6.34
N SER A 122 -12.62 -14.85 -5.36
CA SER A 122 -12.51 -13.55 -4.70
C SER A 122 -11.66 -13.57 -3.43
N LYS A 123 -11.19 -14.74 -2.98
CA LYS A 123 -10.39 -14.90 -1.76
C LYS A 123 -8.93 -15.16 -2.08
N MET A 124 -8.06 -14.54 -1.30
CA MET A 124 -6.62 -14.72 -1.38
C MET A 124 -6.13 -15.94 -0.59
N ILE A 125 -6.94 -16.41 0.34
CA ILE A 125 -6.63 -17.54 1.22
C ILE A 125 -7.58 -18.68 0.85
N ASP A 126 -7.07 -19.90 0.76
CA ASP A 126 -7.87 -21.10 0.58
C ASP A 126 -8.15 -21.83 1.90
N ILE A 127 -9.04 -22.83 1.87
CA ILE A 127 -9.40 -23.59 3.07
C ILE A 127 -8.21 -24.33 3.71
N GLU A 128 -7.23 -24.78 2.91
CA GLU A 128 -6.07 -25.50 3.43
C GLU A 128 -5.11 -24.56 4.17
N THR A 129 -4.91 -23.35 3.66
CA THR A 129 -4.17 -22.28 4.35
C THR A 129 -4.89 -21.86 5.64
N CYS A 130 -6.23 -21.80 5.61
CA CYS A 130 -7.05 -21.52 6.80
C CYS A 130 -6.85 -22.58 7.90
N LYS A 131 -6.95 -23.87 7.55
CA LYS A 131 -6.68 -25.00 8.48
C LYS A 131 -5.27 -24.97 9.03
N LYS A 132 -4.29 -24.63 8.19
CA LYS A 132 -2.88 -24.49 8.59
C LYS A 132 -2.69 -23.41 9.65
N LEU A 133 -3.29 -22.23 9.47
CA LEU A 133 -3.27 -21.17 10.47
C LEU A 133 -3.90 -21.62 11.79
N ASN A 134 -5.05 -22.31 11.74
CA ASN A 134 -5.71 -22.86 12.91
C ASN A 134 -4.82 -23.89 13.64
N ALA A 135 -4.15 -24.78 12.91
CA ALA A 135 -3.24 -25.77 13.49
C ALA A 135 -2.00 -25.13 14.14
N LEU A 136 -1.41 -24.12 13.51
CA LEU A 136 -0.30 -23.35 14.07
C LEU A 136 -0.72 -22.63 15.36
N TYR A 137 -1.90 -22.03 15.38
CA TYR A 137 -2.41 -21.34 16.55
C TYR A 137 -2.75 -22.29 17.69
N ALA A 138 -3.45 -23.39 17.40
CA ALA A 138 -3.79 -24.41 18.40
C ALA A 138 -2.55 -25.05 19.05
N SER A 139 -1.42 -25.09 18.32
CA SER A 139 -0.12 -25.55 18.85
C SER A 139 0.72 -24.45 19.51
N GLY A 140 0.19 -23.22 19.64
CA GLY A 140 0.88 -22.07 20.24
C GLY A 140 2.03 -21.50 19.38
N LYS A 141 2.13 -21.91 18.11
CA LYS A 141 3.18 -21.48 17.19
C LYS A 141 2.84 -20.20 16.43
N ALA A 142 1.56 -19.84 16.33
CA ALA A 142 1.07 -18.62 15.72
C ALA A 142 0.43 -17.71 16.78
N ALA A 143 0.51 -16.41 16.59
CA ALA A 143 -0.04 -15.40 17.50
C ALA A 143 -1.56 -15.23 17.37
N GLY A 144 -2.12 -15.57 16.21
CA GLY A 144 -3.50 -15.23 15.88
C GLY A 144 -3.70 -13.71 15.75
N ASN A 145 -4.96 -13.28 15.77
CA ASN A 145 -5.32 -11.87 15.58
C ASN A 145 -5.91 -11.20 16.83
N ALA A 146 -5.86 -11.87 17.99
CA ALA A 146 -6.30 -11.26 19.23
C ALA A 146 -5.49 -9.97 19.53
N GLY A 147 -6.18 -8.84 19.66
CA GLY A 147 -5.59 -7.53 19.89
C GLY A 147 -5.08 -6.82 18.62
N ASP A 148 -5.22 -7.42 17.44
CA ASP A 148 -5.11 -6.71 16.17
C ASP A 148 -6.43 -5.97 15.89
N LEU A 149 -6.34 -4.89 15.11
CA LEU A 149 -7.48 -4.06 14.75
C LEU A 149 -7.75 -4.13 13.25
N TYR A 150 -9.01 -4.37 12.87
CA TYR A 150 -9.53 -3.99 11.57
C TYR A 150 -10.15 -2.60 11.64
N ASP A 151 -9.55 -1.63 10.95
CA ASP A 151 -10.06 -0.26 10.85
C ASP A 151 -10.74 -0.05 9.50
N ASN A 152 -12.05 -0.27 9.45
CA ASN A 152 -12.86 0.04 8.29
C ASN A 152 -13.22 1.53 8.29
N ARG A 153 -12.56 2.30 7.42
CA ARG A 153 -12.82 3.72 7.21
C ARG A 153 -13.62 3.97 5.95
N ASP A 154 -14.46 3.03 5.56
CA ASP A 154 -15.33 3.11 4.39
C ASP A 154 -16.80 3.34 4.76
N GLY A 155 -17.10 3.53 6.05
CA GLY A 155 -18.48 3.76 6.52
C GLY A 155 -19.44 2.61 6.17
N LEU A 156 -18.92 1.37 6.10
CA LEU A 156 -19.62 0.14 5.69
C LEU A 156 -19.92 0.02 4.19
N HIS A 157 -19.37 0.89 3.34
CA HIS A 157 -19.53 0.80 1.89
C HIS A 157 -18.91 -0.49 1.31
N VAL A 158 -17.75 -0.89 1.82
CA VAL A 158 -17.14 -2.22 1.61
C VAL A 158 -16.90 -2.87 2.98
N ASN A 159 -17.25 -4.15 3.12
CA ASN A 159 -17.15 -4.87 4.38
C ASN A 159 -16.46 -6.23 4.21
N PHE A 160 -15.55 -6.54 5.13
CA PHE A 160 -14.84 -7.81 5.25
C PHE A 160 -15.67 -8.91 5.95
N CYS A 161 -17.00 -8.84 5.83
CA CYS A 161 -17.94 -9.77 6.45
C CYS A 161 -18.49 -10.74 5.40
N VAL A 162 -18.14 -12.02 5.50
CA VAL A 162 -18.48 -13.03 4.50
C VAL A 162 -19.94 -13.45 4.62
N GLY A 163 -20.68 -13.33 3.51
CA GLY A 163 -22.08 -13.78 3.42
C GLY A 163 -23.05 -12.96 4.29
N TRP A 164 -22.62 -11.80 4.78
CA TRP A 164 -23.44 -10.93 5.62
C TRP A 164 -23.58 -9.56 4.95
N THR A 165 -24.83 -9.09 4.85
CA THR A 165 -25.13 -7.75 4.33
C THR A 165 -24.55 -6.68 5.26
N PRO A 166 -24.16 -5.50 4.76
CA PRO A 166 -23.47 -4.49 5.55
C PRO A 166 -24.32 -4.03 6.74
N ALA A 167 -24.07 -4.64 7.90
CA ALA A 167 -24.48 -4.16 9.21
C ALA A 167 -23.23 -3.66 9.95
N PRO A 168 -23.37 -2.69 10.86
CA PRO A 168 -22.24 -2.17 11.63
C PRO A 168 -21.55 -3.24 12.48
N ASP A 169 -22.29 -4.27 12.88
CA ASP A 169 -21.75 -5.37 13.67
C ASP A 169 -21.64 -6.63 12.81
N CYS A 170 -20.49 -6.86 12.19
CA CYS A 170 -20.19 -8.15 11.56
C CYS A 170 -20.01 -9.21 12.66
N PRO A 171 -20.90 -10.21 12.79
CA PRO A 171 -20.75 -11.24 13.82
C PRO A 171 -19.46 -12.04 13.61
N PRO A 172 -18.77 -12.50 14.67
CA PRO A 172 -17.51 -13.26 14.54
C PRO A 172 -17.60 -14.46 13.57
N GLU A 173 -18.71 -15.18 13.57
CA GLU A 173 -18.99 -16.32 12.69
C GLU A 173 -19.10 -15.97 11.20
N HIS A 174 -19.21 -14.68 10.85
CA HIS A 174 -19.16 -14.17 9.49
C HIS A 174 -17.82 -13.51 9.14
N ARG A 175 -16.94 -13.31 10.12
CA ARG A 175 -15.59 -12.81 9.87
C ARG A 175 -14.73 -13.97 9.38
N LEU A 176 -13.93 -13.72 8.34
CA LEU A 176 -12.90 -14.69 7.94
C LEU A 176 -11.87 -14.88 9.06
N PHE A 177 -11.58 -13.81 9.80
CA PHE A 177 -10.68 -13.80 10.96
C PHE A 177 -11.43 -13.31 12.21
N PRO A 178 -12.04 -14.20 13.02
CA PRO A 178 -12.93 -13.78 14.11
C PRO A 178 -12.24 -13.10 15.30
N GLN A 179 -10.92 -13.20 15.43
CA GLN A 179 -10.19 -12.78 16.63
C GLN A 179 -9.84 -11.29 16.69
N HIS A 180 -9.88 -10.56 15.58
CA HIS A 180 -9.52 -9.15 15.57
C HIS A 180 -10.65 -8.26 16.10
N ASP A 181 -10.26 -7.12 16.65
CA ASP A 181 -11.18 -6.06 16.99
C ASP A 181 -11.68 -5.38 15.71
N TRP A 182 -12.90 -4.85 15.77
CA TRP A 182 -13.53 -4.17 14.64
C TRP A 182 -13.77 -2.71 14.99
N ARG A 183 -13.21 -1.79 14.22
CA ARG A 183 -13.50 -0.36 14.33
C ARG A 183 -14.10 0.14 13.02
N ILE A 184 -15.21 0.85 13.16
CA ILE A 184 -15.81 1.62 12.07
C ILE A 184 -15.46 3.08 12.34
N GLY A 185 -14.60 3.62 11.49
CA GLY A 185 -14.11 4.99 11.60
C GLY A 185 -14.98 6.00 10.85
N SER A 186 -14.73 7.28 11.13
CA SER A 186 -15.10 8.36 10.21
C SER A 186 -14.44 8.09 8.85
N GLY A 187 -15.22 8.09 7.78
CA GLY A 187 -14.74 7.71 6.45
C GLY A 187 -13.48 8.45 5.99
N GLY A 188 -12.70 7.83 5.10
CA GLY A 188 -11.60 8.45 4.37
C GLY A 188 -10.20 8.17 4.96
N ARG A 189 -9.24 9.05 4.65
CA ARG A 189 -7.82 8.86 4.96
C ARG A 189 -7.53 8.66 6.46
N ALA A 190 -6.60 7.77 6.76
CA ALA A 190 -6.04 7.63 8.09
C ALA A 190 -4.91 8.65 8.33
N THR A 191 -4.93 9.32 9.48
CA THR A 191 -3.92 10.31 9.86
C THR A 191 -3.38 10.10 11.28
N SER A 192 -3.93 9.14 12.03
CA SER A 192 -3.60 8.88 13.42
C SER A 192 -3.23 7.43 13.62
N VAL A 193 -2.16 7.19 14.38
CA VAL A 193 -1.64 5.86 14.68
C VAL A 193 -2.52 5.21 15.76
N SER A 194 -3.06 4.04 15.47
CA SER A 194 -3.65 3.16 16.47
C SER A 194 -2.53 2.53 17.32
N PRO A 195 -2.72 2.40 18.65
CA PRO A 195 -1.75 1.69 19.49
C PRO A 195 -1.70 0.18 19.21
N GLN A 196 -2.75 -0.38 18.61
CA GLN A 196 -2.82 -1.78 18.20
C GLN A 196 -2.23 -1.97 16.79
N PRO A 197 -1.60 -3.12 16.48
CA PRO A 197 -1.37 -3.51 15.09
C PRO A 197 -2.67 -3.42 14.31
N THR A 198 -2.66 -2.69 13.20
CA THR A 198 -3.89 -2.35 12.48
C THR A 198 -3.75 -2.71 11.00
N ILE A 199 -4.76 -3.39 10.46
CA ILE A 199 -5.04 -3.46 9.03
C ILE A 199 -6.25 -2.58 8.79
N GLY A 200 -6.08 -1.52 8.01
CA GLY A 200 -7.15 -0.58 7.70
C GLY A 200 -7.40 -0.49 6.20
N GLN A 201 -8.62 -0.10 5.85
CA GLN A 201 -8.97 0.23 4.48
C GLN A 201 -9.87 1.45 4.40
N ALA A 202 -9.83 2.14 3.26
CA ALA A 202 -10.84 3.13 2.90
C ALA A 202 -11.03 3.16 1.37
N SER A 203 -12.21 2.78 0.90
CA SER A 203 -12.54 2.74 -0.52
C SER A 203 -13.14 4.06 -1.03
N TYR A 204 -12.44 5.18 -0.77
CA TYR A 204 -12.79 6.54 -1.18
C TYR A 204 -11.83 7.14 -2.21
N SER A 205 -12.35 7.99 -3.09
CA SER A 205 -11.51 8.95 -3.83
C SER A 205 -10.93 9.99 -2.87
N GLY A 206 -9.60 10.17 -2.92
CA GLY A 206 -8.89 11.18 -2.12
C GLY A 206 -9.01 12.59 -2.69
N SER A 207 -9.06 12.72 -4.01
CA SER A 207 -9.25 13.99 -4.72
C SER A 207 -9.85 13.78 -6.12
N THR A 208 -10.37 14.85 -6.70
CA THR A 208 -10.81 14.88 -8.11
C THR A 208 -10.12 16.04 -8.80
N GLU A 209 -9.39 15.77 -9.88
CA GLU A 209 -8.76 16.79 -10.73
C GLU A 209 -9.36 16.70 -12.14
N GLY A 210 -10.00 17.78 -12.59
CA GLY A 210 -10.84 17.73 -13.78
C GLY A 210 -11.95 16.68 -13.61
N SER A 211 -11.95 15.68 -14.51
CA SER A 211 -12.87 14.52 -14.46
C SER A 211 -12.24 13.25 -13.89
N VAL A 212 -10.98 13.31 -13.42
CA VAL A 212 -10.19 12.16 -12.98
C VAL A 212 -10.27 12.03 -11.46
N LYS A 213 -10.58 10.82 -10.97
CA LYS A 213 -10.72 10.52 -9.53
C LYS A 213 -9.46 9.84 -9.02
N HIS A 214 -8.74 10.54 -8.17
CA HIS A 214 -7.51 10.06 -7.57
C HIS A 214 -7.76 9.38 -6.23
N GLY A 215 -6.95 8.38 -5.91
CA GLY A 215 -6.98 7.66 -4.65
C GLY A 215 -6.49 8.50 -3.48
N ILE A 216 -6.68 7.98 -2.28
CA ILE A 216 -6.14 8.58 -1.06
C ILE A 216 -4.61 8.71 -1.11
N PRO A 217 -3.83 7.72 -1.63
CA PRO A 217 -2.39 7.86 -1.73
C PRO A 217 -1.94 9.08 -2.53
N TYR A 218 -2.51 9.30 -3.72
CA TYR A 218 -2.21 10.48 -4.53
C TYR A 218 -2.42 11.77 -3.75
N ALA A 219 -3.57 11.93 -3.09
CA ALA A 219 -3.85 13.14 -2.30
C ALA A 219 -2.86 13.36 -1.14
N MET A 220 -2.34 12.27 -0.55
CA MET A 220 -1.39 12.33 0.56
C MET A 220 0.04 12.62 0.11
N TYR A 221 0.44 12.08 -1.05
CA TYR A 221 1.76 12.26 -1.64
C TYR A 221 2.03 13.66 -2.19
N ARG A 222 1.01 14.51 -2.31
CA ARG A 222 1.15 15.91 -2.76
C ARG A 222 1.76 16.84 -1.73
N SER A 223 2.01 16.36 -0.52
CA SER A 223 2.61 17.19 0.52
C SER A 223 3.50 16.38 1.44
N GLN A 224 4.55 17.02 1.94
CA GLN A 224 5.40 16.50 3.01
C GLN A 224 4.57 15.96 4.19
N SER A 225 3.64 16.77 4.72
CA SER A 225 2.86 16.40 5.92
C SER A 225 1.95 15.18 5.73
N GLY A 226 1.38 14.99 4.54
CA GLY A 226 0.55 13.85 4.20
C GLY A 226 1.38 12.57 4.15
N THR A 227 2.50 12.60 3.44
CA THR A 227 3.40 11.44 3.34
C THR A 227 4.04 11.08 4.69
N GLU A 228 4.40 12.07 5.51
CA GLU A 228 4.86 11.81 6.89
C GLU A 228 3.78 11.12 7.74
N ALA A 229 2.49 11.42 7.53
CA ALA A 229 1.43 10.71 8.24
C ALA A 229 1.42 9.22 7.87
N PHE A 230 1.62 8.89 6.59
CA PHE A 230 1.76 7.50 6.15
C PHE A 230 3.00 6.81 6.72
N TYR A 231 4.16 7.49 6.74
CA TYR A 231 5.35 6.96 7.40
C TYR A 231 5.09 6.66 8.88
N ARG A 232 4.41 7.57 9.60
CA ARG A 232 4.04 7.36 11.01
C ARG A 232 3.09 6.18 11.21
N LEU A 233 2.10 5.99 10.33
CA LEU A 233 1.22 4.82 10.36
C LEU A 233 2.04 3.54 10.15
N TYR A 234 2.87 3.51 9.11
CA TYR A 234 3.72 2.38 8.76
C TYR A 234 4.65 1.95 9.90
N ARG A 235 5.39 2.90 10.50
CA ARG A 235 6.23 2.65 11.69
C ARG A 235 5.43 2.43 12.97
N GLY A 236 4.20 2.92 13.03
CA GLY A 236 3.24 2.69 14.10
C GLY A 236 2.57 1.31 14.05
N ASN A 237 2.99 0.43 13.14
CA ASN A 237 2.38 -0.87 12.87
C ASN A 237 0.92 -0.79 12.38
N ASN A 238 0.59 0.24 11.60
CA ASN A 238 -0.72 0.41 10.97
C ASN A 238 -0.53 0.33 9.44
N LEU A 239 -1.02 -0.75 8.83
CA LEU A 239 -1.04 -0.93 7.38
C LEU A 239 -2.39 -0.47 6.84
N TYR A 240 -2.39 0.51 5.95
CA TYR A 240 -3.59 0.91 5.22
C TYR A 240 -3.52 0.48 3.76
N ILE A 241 -4.67 0.05 3.27
CA ILE A 241 -4.87 -0.47 1.92
C ILE A 241 -5.93 0.41 1.27
N TYR A 242 -5.64 0.90 0.06
CA TYR A 242 -6.51 1.80 -0.67
C TYR A 242 -6.64 1.33 -2.12
N PRO A 243 -7.84 1.35 -2.72
CA PRO A 243 -7.97 1.17 -4.16
C PRO A 243 -7.09 2.17 -4.92
N SER A 244 -6.41 1.71 -5.98
CA SER A 244 -5.54 2.60 -6.76
C SER A 244 -6.32 3.65 -7.54
N LEU A 245 -7.60 3.38 -7.86
CA LEU A 245 -8.40 4.17 -8.81
C LEU A 245 -7.57 4.46 -10.07
N SER A 246 -7.69 5.66 -10.62
CA SER A 246 -6.92 6.10 -11.78
C SER A 246 -5.49 6.52 -11.44
N ASP A 247 -4.96 6.28 -10.24
CA ASP A 247 -3.59 6.71 -9.92
C ASP A 247 -2.54 5.79 -10.55
N ASP A 248 -2.92 4.61 -10.99
CA ASP A 248 -1.99 3.63 -11.55
C ASP A 248 -2.76 2.82 -12.59
N SER A 249 -3.48 3.48 -13.50
CA SER A 249 -4.31 2.73 -14.47
C SER A 249 -3.43 2.18 -15.59
N PHE A 250 -3.66 0.92 -15.97
CA PHE A 250 -3.05 0.38 -17.18
C PHE A 250 -3.62 1.08 -18.40
N ALA A 251 -2.79 1.33 -19.40
CA ALA A 251 -3.24 1.84 -20.68
C ALA A 251 -4.09 0.79 -21.41
N GLY A 252 -5.03 1.27 -22.23
CA GLY A 252 -5.88 0.41 -23.04
C GLY A 252 -7.20 0.00 -22.39
N ASP A 253 -7.82 -1.02 -22.97
CA ASP A 253 -9.12 -1.53 -22.53
C ASP A 253 -8.94 -2.45 -21.31
N PRO A 254 -9.55 -2.17 -20.14
CA PRO A 254 -9.45 -3.03 -18.96
C PRO A 254 -10.06 -4.43 -19.13
N TYR A 255 -10.77 -4.68 -20.24
CA TYR A 255 -11.30 -5.99 -20.65
C TYR A 255 -10.37 -6.74 -21.63
N ASP A 256 -9.26 -6.14 -22.06
CA ASP A 256 -8.33 -6.77 -22.99
C ASP A 256 -7.71 -8.04 -22.39
N LYS A 257 -7.76 -9.15 -23.14
CA LYS A 257 -7.26 -10.43 -22.65
C LYS A 257 -5.75 -10.45 -22.49
N GLY A 258 -5.01 -9.76 -23.37
CA GLY A 258 -3.56 -9.65 -23.28
C GLY A 258 -3.17 -8.93 -21.99
N LEU A 259 -3.81 -7.79 -21.72
CA LEU A 259 -3.63 -7.05 -20.46
C LEU A 259 -3.96 -7.89 -19.20
N LEU A 260 -5.01 -8.72 -19.26
CA LEU A 260 -5.38 -9.55 -18.12
C LEU A 260 -4.44 -10.76 -17.91
N GLU A 261 -3.86 -11.29 -18.98
CA GLU A 261 -2.90 -12.40 -18.95
C GLU A 261 -1.51 -11.94 -18.55
N ASP A 262 -1.06 -10.79 -19.05
CA ASP A 262 0.21 -10.19 -18.71
C ASP A 262 0.10 -8.66 -18.52
N PRO A 263 -0.28 -8.21 -17.31
CA PRO A 263 -0.37 -6.79 -17.00
C PRO A 263 1.01 -6.12 -16.87
N SER A 264 2.11 -6.86 -16.88
CA SER A 264 3.46 -6.30 -16.73
C SER A 264 4.03 -5.72 -18.04
N GLU A 265 3.46 -6.10 -19.18
CA GLU A 265 3.89 -5.63 -20.50
C GLU A 265 3.13 -4.39 -20.99
N VAL A 266 2.19 -3.85 -20.19
CA VAL A 266 1.32 -2.75 -20.61
C VAL A 266 1.77 -1.42 -20.00
N ASP A 267 1.90 -0.41 -20.86
CA ASP A 267 2.19 0.97 -20.46
C ASP A 267 1.18 1.46 -19.40
N GLN A 268 1.63 2.28 -18.46
CA GLN A 268 0.72 2.95 -17.53
C GLN A 268 0.04 4.13 -18.26
N ALA A 269 -1.29 4.18 -18.23
CA ALA A 269 -2.04 5.35 -18.70
C ALA A 269 -1.90 6.53 -17.74
N THR A 270 -1.76 6.22 -16.45
CA THR A 270 -1.53 7.19 -15.39
C THR A 270 -0.59 6.59 -14.38
N ALA A 271 0.36 7.40 -13.91
CA ALA A 271 1.25 7.03 -12.82
C ALA A 271 0.96 7.89 -11.59
N ASN A 272 0.98 7.27 -10.42
CA ASN A 272 0.82 8.00 -9.17
C ASN A 272 2.05 8.90 -9.03
N ILE A 273 1.92 10.07 -8.43
CA ILE A 273 3.03 11.04 -8.33
C ILE A 273 4.22 10.52 -7.53
N ALA A 274 4.05 9.45 -6.75
CA ALA A 274 5.12 8.75 -6.08
C ALA A 274 4.77 7.29 -5.78
N ASN A 275 5.80 6.46 -5.60
CA ASN A 275 5.73 5.13 -5.03
C ASN A 275 6.34 5.14 -3.62
N THR A 276 5.68 4.48 -2.66
CA THR A 276 6.18 4.39 -1.28
C THR A 276 5.88 3.02 -0.68
N PRO A 277 6.65 2.57 0.33
CA PRO A 277 6.36 1.32 1.03
C PRO A 277 5.29 1.45 2.12
N TYR A 278 4.62 2.60 2.26
CA TYR A 278 3.81 2.88 3.46
C TYR A 278 2.41 2.31 3.43
N VAL A 279 1.85 2.16 2.23
CA VAL A 279 0.48 1.70 1.99
C VAL A 279 0.48 0.70 0.84
N ILE A 280 -0.59 -0.07 0.73
CA ILE A 280 -0.83 -0.93 -0.45
C ILE A 280 -1.90 -0.24 -1.30
N GLY A 281 -1.52 0.19 -2.50
CA GLY A 281 -2.48 0.51 -3.56
C GLY A 281 -3.02 -0.80 -4.14
N SER A 282 -4.33 -1.00 -4.20
CA SER A 282 -4.91 -2.28 -4.60
C SER A 282 -5.62 -2.23 -5.95
N LYS A 283 -5.43 -3.30 -6.71
CA LYS A 283 -6.18 -3.69 -7.91
C LYS A 283 -6.54 -5.16 -7.80
N GLN A 284 -7.54 -5.60 -8.54
CA GLN A 284 -7.86 -7.03 -8.69
C GLN A 284 -8.38 -7.34 -10.08
N ILE A 285 -8.38 -8.61 -10.46
CA ILE A 285 -9.17 -9.08 -11.61
C ILE A 285 -10.50 -9.60 -11.05
N CYS A 286 -11.63 -9.04 -11.48
CA CYS A 286 -12.96 -9.58 -11.16
C CYS A 286 -13.81 -9.89 -12.39
N ASP A 287 -14.70 -10.86 -12.25
CA ASP A 287 -15.96 -10.87 -13.00
C ASP A 287 -16.88 -9.87 -12.31
N CYS A 288 -16.94 -8.66 -12.84
CA CYS A 288 -17.70 -7.58 -12.22
C CYS A 288 -19.12 -7.48 -12.85
N GLY A 289 -19.61 -8.59 -13.42
CA GLY A 289 -20.93 -8.74 -14.04
C GLY A 289 -20.84 -9.04 -15.55
N ALA A 290 -21.77 -9.84 -16.04
CA ALA A 290 -21.91 -10.27 -17.44
C ALA A 290 -20.84 -11.25 -17.97
N GLY A 291 -20.03 -11.87 -17.10
CA GLY A 291 -19.08 -12.90 -17.51
C GLY A 291 -17.82 -12.34 -18.20
N SER A 292 -17.61 -11.02 -18.12
CA SER A 292 -16.41 -10.36 -18.63
C SER A 292 -15.46 -10.03 -17.47
N LEU A 293 -14.29 -10.67 -17.49
CA LEU A 293 -13.20 -10.36 -16.57
C LEU A 293 -12.63 -8.99 -16.90
N ARG A 294 -12.28 -8.22 -15.88
CA ARG A 294 -11.58 -6.95 -16.02
C ARG A 294 -10.66 -6.66 -14.86
N ILE A 295 -9.72 -5.73 -15.07
CA ILE A 295 -9.01 -5.08 -13.98
C ILE A 295 -9.96 -4.12 -13.26
N HIS A 296 -10.01 -4.25 -11.94
CA HIS A 296 -10.84 -3.47 -11.04
C HIS A 296 -9.95 -2.85 -9.96
N ASP A 297 -9.96 -1.52 -9.93
CA ASP A 297 -9.10 -0.65 -9.14
C ASP A 297 -9.92 0.24 -8.18
N ALA A 298 -11.20 -0.08 -7.98
CA ALA A 298 -12.12 0.68 -7.15
C ALA A 298 -12.55 -0.10 -5.90
N SER A 299 -13.63 0.36 -5.27
CA SER A 299 -14.10 -0.11 -3.97
C SER A 299 -14.25 -1.63 -3.90
N GLY A 300 -13.56 -2.27 -2.95
CA GLY A 300 -13.56 -3.73 -2.78
C GLY A 300 -12.31 -4.42 -3.32
N SER A 301 -11.51 -3.77 -4.16
CA SER A 301 -10.20 -4.32 -4.60
C SER A 301 -9.18 -4.45 -3.46
N ASP A 302 -9.38 -3.68 -2.40
CA ASP A 302 -8.58 -3.63 -1.18
C ASP A 302 -8.78 -4.85 -0.28
N LEU A 303 -9.95 -5.49 -0.31
CA LEU A 303 -10.27 -6.62 0.57
C LEU A 303 -9.32 -7.80 0.41
N ALA A 304 -8.83 -8.07 -0.80
CA ALA A 304 -7.87 -9.13 -1.05
C ALA A 304 -6.57 -8.94 -0.23
N PHE A 305 -6.08 -7.71 -0.11
CA PHE A 305 -4.90 -7.41 0.69
C PHE A 305 -5.22 -7.31 2.18
N VAL A 306 -6.46 -7.00 2.56
CA VAL A 306 -6.93 -7.10 3.95
C VAL A 306 -6.84 -8.56 4.41
N GLU A 307 -7.26 -9.51 3.57
CA GLU A 307 -7.12 -10.95 3.83
C GLU A 307 -5.67 -11.36 4.06
N LEU A 308 -4.78 -11.03 3.12
CA LEU A 308 -3.35 -11.33 3.23
C LEU A 308 -2.73 -10.67 4.47
N GLY A 309 -3.11 -9.44 4.77
CA GLY A 309 -2.66 -8.71 5.95
C GLY A 309 -3.00 -9.45 7.25
N PHE A 310 -4.26 -9.88 7.42
CA PHE A 310 -4.68 -10.62 8.60
C PHE A 310 -4.08 -12.03 8.69
N ALA A 311 -4.00 -12.77 7.58
CA ALA A 311 -3.31 -14.07 7.55
C ALA A 311 -1.85 -13.93 7.99
N GLY A 312 -1.14 -12.92 7.47
CA GLY A 312 0.24 -12.69 7.84
C GLY A 312 0.40 -12.26 9.30
N LEU A 313 -0.43 -11.33 9.79
CA LEU A 313 -0.41 -10.94 11.21
C LEU A 313 -0.70 -12.11 12.15
N ALA A 314 -1.59 -13.01 11.74
CA ALA A 314 -1.90 -14.22 12.49
C ALA A 314 -0.72 -15.20 12.55
N ALA A 315 -0.02 -15.37 11.43
CA ALA A 315 1.02 -16.38 11.25
C ALA A 315 2.28 -16.14 12.07
N PHE A 316 2.56 -14.89 12.48
CA PHE A 316 3.77 -14.60 13.27
C PHE A 316 3.77 -15.43 14.55
N ARG A 317 4.95 -15.89 14.96
CA ARG A 317 5.10 -16.43 16.31
C ARG A 317 4.82 -15.34 17.35
N PRO A 318 4.21 -15.65 18.51
CA PRO A 318 3.84 -14.64 19.50
C PRO A 318 5.01 -13.76 19.96
N ASP A 319 6.17 -14.36 20.21
CA ASP A 319 7.40 -13.67 20.63
C ASP A 319 7.92 -12.71 19.55
N VAL A 320 7.91 -13.16 18.29
CA VAL A 320 8.38 -12.37 17.14
C VAL A 320 7.43 -11.21 16.87
N LYS A 321 6.11 -11.45 16.80
CA LYS A 321 5.11 -10.41 16.59
C LYS A 321 5.25 -9.28 17.62
N LYS A 322 5.35 -9.65 18.89
CA LYS A 322 5.51 -8.71 20.00
C LYS A 322 6.79 -7.89 19.88
N ALA A 323 7.91 -8.53 19.61
CA ALA A 323 9.20 -7.84 19.47
C ALA A 323 9.23 -6.90 18.26
N LEU A 324 8.63 -7.29 17.14
CA LEU A 324 8.51 -6.44 15.95
C LEU A 324 7.58 -5.25 16.18
N ALA A 325 6.42 -5.47 16.82
CA ALA A 325 5.49 -4.40 17.15
C ALA A 325 6.14 -3.35 18.04
N ALA A 326 6.86 -3.77 19.08
CA ALA A 326 7.57 -2.86 19.99
C ALA A 326 8.63 -1.99 19.31
N LYS A 327 9.16 -2.41 18.15
CA LYS A 327 10.19 -1.70 17.38
C LYS A 327 9.64 -0.95 16.15
N GLY A 328 8.32 -0.99 15.94
CA GLY A 328 7.71 -0.43 14.74
C GLY A 328 8.18 -1.12 13.46
N MET A 329 8.41 -2.43 13.52
CA MET A 329 8.90 -3.26 12.43
C MET A 329 7.91 -4.34 11.99
N LEU A 330 6.75 -4.46 12.64
CA LEU A 330 5.77 -5.50 12.32
C LEU A 330 5.21 -5.32 10.90
N ILE A 331 4.71 -4.13 10.58
CA ILE A 331 4.15 -3.86 9.25
C ILE A 331 5.21 -3.83 8.14
N PRO A 332 6.41 -3.23 8.34
CA PRO A 332 7.50 -3.41 7.39
C PRO A 332 7.81 -4.87 7.07
N THR A 333 7.89 -5.70 8.09
CA THR A 333 8.16 -7.14 7.92
C THR A 333 6.99 -7.83 7.22
N LEU A 334 5.75 -7.56 7.63
CA LEU A 334 4.56 -8.11 6.99
C LEU A 334 4.52 -7.78 5.50
N GLN A 335 4.77 -6.53 5.12
CA GLN A 335 4.81 -6.13 3.71
C GLN A 335 5.94 -6.83 2.94
N ALA A 336 7.13 -6.97 3.52
CA ALA A 336 8.21 -7.75 2.88
C ALA A 336 7.72 -9.17 2.59
N MET A 337 7.08 -9.82 3.56
CA MET A 337 6.64 -11.20 3.43
C MET A 337 5.49 -11.35 2.43
N ILE A 338 4.56 -10.40 2.37
CA ILE A 338 3.53 -10.36 1.33
C ILE A 338 4.18 -10.29 -0.06
N ARG A 339 5.16 -9.39 -0.26
CA ARG A 339 5.87 -9.26 -1.54
C ARG A 339 6.63 -10.54 -1.90
N TYR A 340 7.32 -11.15 -0.94
CA TYR A 340 7.98 -12.45 -1.13
C TYR A 340 7.01 -13.59 -1.48
N SER A 341 5.75 -13.50 -1.06
CA SER A 341 4.73 -14.49 -1.38
C SER A 341 4.16 -14.35 -2.80
N HIS A 342 4.47 -13.27 -3.52
CA HIS A 342 4.04 -13.12 -4.90
C HIS A 342 4.61 -14.23 -5.78
N TYR A 343 3.82 -14.77 -6.70
CA TYR A 343 4.23 -15.93 -7.51
C TYR A 343 5.33 -15.61 -8.53
N SER A 344 5.52 -14.33 -8.88
CA SER A 344 6.68 -13.91 -9.70
C SER A 344 7.99 -13.86 -8.93
N VAL A 345 7.97 -14.07 -7.59
CA VAL A 345 9.17 -14.02 -6.74
C VAL A 345 9.61 -15.44 -6.39
N ASP A 346 10.47 -15.99 -7.24
CA ASP A 346 11.08 -17.31 -7.08
C ASP A 346 12.56 -17.24 -6.67
N SER A 347 13.16 -16.05 -6.70
CA SER A 347 14.59 -15.81 -6.50
C SER A 347 14.85 -14.42 -5.91
N ASP A 348 16.06 -14.20 -5.41
CA ASP A 348 16.51 -12.87 -4.95
C ASP A 348 16.42 -11.83 -6.08
N ASP A 349 16.78 -12.24 -7.29
CA ASP A 349 16.75 -11.36 -8.46
C ASP A 349 15.32 -11.01 -8.84
N GLY A 350 14.44 -12.02 -8.86
CA GLY A 350 13.01 -11.86 -9.07
C GLY A 350 12.39 -10.94 -8.02
N TYR A 351 12.80 -11.01 -6.75
CA TYR A 351 12.36 -10.04 -5.74
C TYR A 351 12.86 -8.62 -6.10
N LEU A 352 14.17 -8.43 -6.21
CA LEU A 352 14.80 -7.11 -6.37
C LEU A 352 14.34 -6.34 -7.61
N ARG A 353 13.92 -7.03 -8.68
CA ARG A 353 13.52 -6.43 -9.96
C ARG A 353 12.04 -6.52 -10.28
N SER A 354 11.22 -7.18 -9.48
CA SER A 354 9.80 -7.35 -9.79
C SER A 354 9.03 -6.05 -9.59
N GLU A 355 8.63 -5.41 -10.69
CA GLU A 355 7.68 -4.31 -10.67
C GLU A 355 6.33 -4.74 -10.09
N LEU A 356 5.87 -5.97 -10.40
CA LEU A 356 4.64 -6.54 -9.83
C LEU A 356 4.65 -6.62 -8.29
N SER A 357 5.84 -6.79 -7.69
CA SER A 357 6.01 -6.92 -6.24
C SER A 357 6.42 -5.61 -5.57
N HIS A 358 6.77 -4.57 -6.33
CA HIS A 358 7.33 -3.32 -5.82
C HIS A 358 6.71 -2.04 -6.41
N GLY A 359 5.69 -2.16 -7.25
CA GLY A 359 4.97 -1.03 -7.84
C GLY A 359 4.19 -0.20 -6.82
N SER A 360 3.63 0.91 -7.31
CA SER A 360 2.76 1.81 -6.52
C SER A 360 1.38 1.22 -6.23
N SER A 361 0.96 0.25 -7.03
CA SER A 361 -0.24 -0.55 -6.82
C SER A 361 0.04 -2.01 -7.12
N TYR A 362 -0.77 -2.87 -6.53
CA TYR A 362 -0.58 -4.30 -6.53
C TYR A 362 -1.84 -4.98 -7.07
N LEU A 363 -1.63 -5.89 -8.02
CA LEU A 363 -2.70 -6.71 -8.55
C LEU A 363 -2.86 -7.95 -7.67
N ALA A 364 -4.01 -8.09 -7.01
CA ALA A 364 -4.28 -9.21 -6.12
C ALA A 364 -4.42 -10.55 -6.86
N HIS A 365 -4.79 -10.52 -8.13
CA HIS A 365 -5.12 -11.71 -8.91
C HIS A 365 -4.39 -11.72 -10.25
N ARG A 366 -4.14 -12.90 -10.81
CA ARG A 366 -3.64 -13.10 -12.17
C ARG A 366 -4.61 -13.97 -12.97
N LEU A 367 -4.52 -13.94 -14.30
CA LEU A 367 -5.11 -15.00 -15.12
C LEU A 367 -4.15 -16.17 -15.28
N GLU A 368 -4.67 -17.37 -15.13
CA GLU A 368 -3.94 -18.60 -15.40
C GLU A 368 -4.88 -19.61 -16.05
N GLY A 369 -4.60 -19.97 -17.31
CA GLY A 369 -5.47 -20.87 -18.08
C GLY A 369 -6.90 -20.33 -18.24
N GLY A 370 -7.06 -19.00 -18.38
CA GLY A 370 -8.35 -18.33 -18.48
C GLY A 370 -9.15 -18.24 -17.17
N SER A 371 -8.57 -18.65 -16.04
CA SER A 371 -9.19 -18.57 -14.72
C SER A 371 -8.51 -17.52 -13.86
N VAL A 372 -9.30 -16.78 -13.09
CA VAL A 372 -8.77 -15.86 -12.06
C VAL A 372 -8.16 -16.66 -10.93
N ARG A 373 -6.89 -16.40 -10.62
CA ARG A 373 -6.12 -17.01 -9.53
C ARG A 373 -5.50 -15.93 -8.63
N PRO A 374 -5.28 -16.19 -7.33
CA PRO A 374 -4.47 -15.32 -6.50
C PRO A 374 -3.08 -15.08 -7.10
N ALA A 375 -2.62 -13.83 -7.11
CA ALA A 375 -1.25 -13.47 -7.51
C ALA A 375 -0.22 -13.77 -6.39
N TYR A 376 -0.70 -14.15 -5.21
CA TYR A 376 0.09 -14.40 -4.01
C TYR A 376 -0.16 -15.81 -3.47
N ASP A 377 0.89 -16.50 -3.05
CA ASP A 377 0.84 -17.79 -2.38
C ASP A 377 0.64 -17.59 -0.87
N ALA A 378 -0.61 -17.64 -0.41
CA ALA A 378 -0.94 -17.46 1.00
C ALA A 378 -0.33 -18.55 1.91
N SER A 379 -0.13 -19.77 1.40
CA SER A 379 0.50 -20.85 2.17
C SER A 379 1.99 -20.58 2.38
N LYS A 380 2.69 -20.11 1.33
CA LYS A 380 4.08 -19.62 1.38
C LYS A 380 4.21 -18.42 2.33
N LEU A 381 3.25 -17.49 2.31
CA LEU A 381 3.21 -16.35 3.23
C LEU A 381 3.17 -16.82 4.69
N VAL A 382 2.24 -17.71 5.03
CA VAL A 382 2.06 -18.25 6.38
C VAL A 382 3.31 -18.99 6.85
N ASP A 383 3.90 -19.84 6.00
CA ASP A 383 5.13 -20.57 6.34
C ASP A 383 6.32 -19.64 6.57
N SER A 384 6.51 -18.68 5.66
CA SER A 384 7.66 -17.77 5.72
C SER A 384 7.60 -16.90 6.97
N ILE A 385 6.41 -16.40 7.32
CA ILE A 385 6.20 -15.61 8.54
C ILE A 385 6.37 -16.47 9.80
N ASN A 386 5.77 -17.66 9.85
CA ASN A 386 5.84 -18.51 11.04
C ASN A 386 7.26 -19.02 11.32
N GLY A 387 8.02 -19.30 10.25
CA GLY A 387 9.42 -19.71 10.30
C GLY A 387 10.40 -18.58 10.63
N LEU A 388 9.96 -17.32 10.64
CA LEU A 388 10.86 -16.17 10.81
C LEU A 388 11.39 -16.09 12.25
N ALA A 389 12.72 -16.13 12.42
CA ALA A 389 13.37 -15.74 13.66
C ALA A 389 13.70 -14.24 13.64
N LEU A 390 13.84 -13.60 14.82
CA LEU A 390 14.18 -12.17 14.90
C LEU A 390 15.49 -11.81 14.18
N SER A 391 16.44 -12.74 14.13
CA SER A 391 17.73 -12.56 13.43
C SER A 391 17.62 -12.64 11.90
N ASP A 392 16.51 -13.19 11.40
CA ASP A 392 16.22 -13.41 9.98
C ASP A 392 15.24 -12.37 9.43
N VAL A 393 14.65 -11.55 10.31
CA VAL A 393 13.79 -10.43 9.91
C VAL A 393 14.58 -9.53 8.96
N PRO A 394 14.04 -9.22 7.76
CA PRO A 394 14.70 -8.32 6.85
C PRO A 394 14.84 -6.92 7.50
N PRO A 395 15.95 -6.21 7.27
CA PRO A 395 16.09 -4.86 7.80
C PRO A 395 15.06 -3.92 7.17
N LEU A 396 14.84 -2.76 7.78
CA LEU A 396 14.13 -1.65 7.15
C LEU A 396 15.16 -0.64 6.65
N VAL A 397 15.09 -0.27 5.36
CA VAL A 397 15.95 0.77 4.79
C VAL A 397 15.35 2.14 5.05
N GLU A 398 16.20 3.06 5.50
CA GLU A 398 15.90 4.48 5.61
C GLU A 398 16.89 5.29 4.78
N LEU A 399 16.39 6.34 4.11
CA LEU A 399 17.11 7.23 3.22
C LEU A 399 17.27 8.60 3.87
N SER A 400 18.31 9.29 3.45
CA SER A 400 18.52 10.73 3.68
C SER A 400 19.16 11.33 2.43
N VAL A 401 18.68 12.50 2.01
CA VAL A 401 19.29 13.25 0.92
C VAL A 401 20.50 14.02 1.45
N ALA A 402 21.68 13.73 0.90
CA ALA A 402 22.92 14.41 1.27
C ALA A 402 23.14 15.70 0.47
N SER A 403 22.76 15.69 -0.82
CA SER A 403 22.77 16.84 -1.71
C SER A 403 21.98 16.51 -2.97
N GLU A 404 21.41 17.49 -3.63
CA GLU A 404 20.73 17.30 -4.91
C GLU A 404 20.80 18.56 -5.78
N THR A 405 20.41 18.42 -7.04
CA THR A 405 20.30 19.54 -7.99
C THR A 405 18.84 19.91 -8.28
N PHE A 406 17.89 19.37 -7.51
CA PHE A 406 16.49 19.75 -7.59
C PHE A 406 16.28 21.04 -6.79
N ASP A 407 15.42 21.91 -7.30
CA ASP A 407 15.03 23.13 -6.60
C ASP A 407 13.90 22.84 -5.59
N ASP A 408 13.68 23.73 -4.62
CA ASP A 408 12.65 23.56 -3.59
C ASP A 408 11.23 23.37 -4.18
N ALA A 409 10.96 23.96 -5.35
CA ALA A 409 9.67 23.81 -6.04
C ALA A 409 9.48 22.42 -6.69
N GLU A 410 10.58 21.71 -6.95
CA GLU A 410 10.60 20.36 -7.51
C GLU A 410 10.52 19.28 -6.41
N ALA A 411 10.67 19.66 -5.14
CA ALA A 411 10.57 18.75 -4.00
C ALA A 411 9.10 18.49 -3.62
N LEU A 412 8.62 17.25 -3.81
CA LEU A 412 7.30 16.83 -3.34
C LEU A 412 7.33 16.48 -1.85
N PHE A 413 8.22 15.55 -1.48
CA PHE A 413 8.45 15.16 -0.09
C PHE A 413 9.78 14.41 0.08
N GLU A 414 10.23 14.34 1.34
CA GLU A 414 11.31 13.49 1.82
C GLU A 414 10.91 12.84 3.15
N THR A 415 10.95 11.53 3.20
CA THR A 415 10.67 10.72 4.39
C THR A 415 11.70 9.60 4.48
N PRO A 416 11.91 8.98 5.66
CA PRO A 416 12.94 7.95 5.77
C PRO A 416 12.75 6.79 4.78
N GLY A 417 11.53 6.34 4.48
CA GLY A 417 11.30 5.26 3.50
C GLY A 417 11.08 5.72 2.05
N ALA A 418 11.00 7.02 1.76
CA ALA A 418 10.69 7.49 0.41
C ALA A 418 11.09 8.95 0.14
N VAL A 419 11.64 9.20 -1.04
CA VAL A 419 11.99 10.53 -1.58
C VAL A 419 11.24 10.72 -2.90
N ALA A 420 10.54 11.83 -3.07
CA ALA A 420 9.84 12.12 -4.34
C ALA A 420 10.14 13.53 -4.84
N ARG A 421 10.35 13.63 -6.15
CA ARG A 421 10.58 14.88 -6.89
C ARG A 421 9.63 14.96 -8.09
N ARG A 422 9.30 16.19 -8.48
CA ARG A 422 8.55 16.51 -9.69
C ARG A 422 9.43 17.34 -10.62
N LEU A 423 9.42 17.02 -11.91
CA LEU A 423 10.14 17.79 -12.92
C LEU A 423 9.19 18.19 -14.05
N ASP A 424 8.92 19.49 -14.15
CA ASP A 424 8.00 20.08 -15.15
C ASP A 424 8.73 20.53 -16.43
N VAL A 425 10.02 20.83 -16.29
CA VAL A 425 10.85 21.38 -17.37
C VAL A 425 12.05 20.49 -17.55
N GLY A 426 12.41 20.20 -18.81
CA GLY A 426 13.50 19.29 -19.11
C GLY A 426 14.84 19.68 -18.48
N GLY A 427 15.72 18.69 -18.36
CA GLY A 427 17.04 18.86 -17.80
C GLY A 427 17.52 17.62 -17.07
N ASN A 428 18.81 17.57 -16.76
CA ASN A 428 19.35 16.52 -15.91
C ASN A 428 19.22 16.96 -14.46
N ARG A 429 18.90 16.01 -13.59
CA ARG A 429 18.88 16.19 -12.14
C ARG A 429 19.63 15.07 -11.46
N SER A 430 20.14 15.30 -10.26
CA SER A 430 20.75 14.24 -9.47
C SER A 430 20.44 14.37 -7.99
N ILE A 431 20.39 13.22 -7.31
CA ILE A 431 20.21 13.10 -5.87
C ILE A 431 21.34 12.22 -5.33
N ALA A 432 22.15 12.76 -4.42
CA ALA A 432 23.10 11.99 -3.63
C ALA A 432 22.44 11.58 -2.31
N LEU A 433 22.45 10.29 -2.01
CA LEU A 433 21.70 9.68 -0.93
C LEU A 433 22.61 8.89 0.01
N ARG A 434 22.16 8.76 1.26
CA ARG A 434 22.68 7.77 2.21
C ARG A 434 21.54 6.88 2.71
N ALA A 435 21.77 5.58 2.64
CA ALA A 435 20.89 4.55 3.15
C ALA A 435 21.38 4.06 4.53
N THR A 436 20.45 3.76 5.43
CA THR A 436 20.70 3.12 6.73
C THR A 436 19.75 1.94 6.88
N ALA A 437 20.25 0.81 7.40
CA ALA A 437 19.45 -0.36 7.68
C ALA A 437 19.12 -0.43 9.18
N LEU A 438 17.84 -0.52 9.51
CA LEU A 438 17.33 -0.73 10.86
C LEU A 438 16.99 -2.21 11.08
N SER A 439 17.46 -2.77 12.19
CA SER A 439 17.31 -4.20 12.49
C SER A 439 16.35 -4.50 13.61
N ALA A 440 15.57 -5.57 13.46
CA ALA A 440 14.72 -6.09 14.53
C ALA A 440 15.54 -6.61 15.72
N ASP A 441 16.78 -7.06 15.51
CA ASP A 441 17.69 -7.50 16.57
C ASP A 441 18.60 -6.39 17.12
N GLY A 442 18.48 -5.16 16.61
CA GLY A 442 19.27 -4.00 17.05
C GLY A 442 20.71 -3.93 16.50
N ARG A 443 21.09 -4.78 15.54
CA ARG A 443 22.38 -4.64 14.85
C ARG A 443 22.41 -3.37 13.99
N GLU A 444 23.58 -2.73 13.95
CA GLU A 444 23.80 -1.46 13.21
C GLU A 444 24.72 -1.61 11.98
N THR A 445 25.44 -2.73 11.85
CA THR A 445 26.43 -2.95 10.78
C THR A 445 26.30 -4.34 10.13
N GLY A 446 27.02 -4.57 9.03
CA GLY A 446 27.00 -5.84 8.31
C GLY A 446 25.77 -5.99 7.41
N TYR A 447 25.50 -4.94 6.62
CA TYR A 447 24.42 -4.91 5.64
C TYR A 447 24.98 -4.77 4.23
N GLU A 448 24.38 -5.51 3.30
CA GLU A 448 24.55 -5.35 1.86
C GLU A 448 23.42 -4.48 1.36
N TYR A 449 23.75 -3.50 0.51
CA TYR A 449 22.77 -2.61 -0.11
C TYR A 449 22.71 -2.88 -1.61
N LYS A 450 21.51 -2.73 -2.19
CA LYS A 450 21.28 -2.83 -3.62
C LYS A 450 20.38 -1.70 -4.08
N TYR A 451 20.79 -1.04 -5.15
CA TYR A 451 20.03 0.02 -5.79
C TYR A 451 19.59 -0.47 -7.17
N VAL A 452 18.29 -0.37 -7.46
CA VAL A 452 17.69 -0.95 -8.66
C VAL A 452 16.70 0.05 -9.25
N VAL A 453 16.75 0.26 -10.57
CA VAL A 453 15.67 0.94 -11.29
C VAL A 453 14.50 -0.05 -11.37
N LEU A 454 13.37 0.26 -10.71
CA LEU A 454 12.20 -0.62 -10.66
C LEU A 454 11.28 -0.41 -11.85
N SER A 455 11.04 0.85 -12.20
CA SER A 455 10.15 1.25 -13.28
C SER A 455 10.78 2.41 -14.00
N GLN A 456 10.87 2.32 -15.32
CA GLN A 456 11.47 3.33 -16.16
C GLN A 456 10.36 4.09 -16.88
N GLY A 457 10.03 5.26 -16.35
CA GLY A 457 9.15 6.22 -17.01
C GLY A 457 9.94 7.10 -17.99
N PRO A 458 9.49 8.34 -18.23
CA PRO A 458 10.10 9.27 -19.18
C PRO A 458 11.41 9.89 -18.67
N ALA A 459 12.08 9.28 -17.69
CA ALA A 459 13.41 9.70 -17.29
C ALA A 459 14.32 8.49 -17.14
N GLU A 460 15.47 8.51 -17.81
CA GLU A 460 16.52 7.50 -17.64
C GLU A 460 17.21 7.71 -16.29
N ALA A 461 17.11 6.73 -15.40
CA ALA A 461 17.81 6.74 -14.12
C ALA A 461 19.15 5.98 -14.22
N ARG A 462 20.24 6.63 -13.82
CA ARG A 462 21.57 6.04 -13.70
C ARG A 462 22.05 6.07 -12.27
N ILE A 463 22.52 4.93 -11.78
CA ILE A 463 22.88 4.76 -10.38
C ILE A 463 24.40 4.58 -10.26
N SER A 464 25.02 5.43 -9.46
CA SER A 464 26.42 5.30 -9.04
C SER A 464 26.49 5.01 -7.56
N GLU A 465 26.61 3.73 -7.19
CA GLU A 465 26.56 3.26 -5.79
C GLU A 465 27.94 2.95 -5.19
N ARG A 466 28.07 3.14 -3.87
CA ARG A 466 29.19 2.70 -3.04
C ARG A 466 28.69 2.30 -1.66
N GLY A 467 28.29 1.03 -1.52
CA GLY A 467 27.75 0.50 -0.27
C GLY A 467 26.48 1.23 0.14
N ALA A 468 26.48 1.88 1.31
CA ALA A 468 25.32 2.60 1.84
C ALA A 468 25.11 4.00 1.24
N SER A 469 25.85 4.40 0.22
CA SER A 469 25.68 5.70 -0.45
C SER A 469 25.53 5.51 -1.95
N ALA A 470 24.73 6.34 -2.60
CA ALA A 470 24.60 6.36 -4.04
C ALA A 470 24.27 7.76 -4.56
N THR A 471 24.63 8.02 -5.81
CA THR A 471 24.07 9.13 -6.59
C THR A 471 23.15 8.55 -7.65
N VAL A 472 21.92 9.05 -7.70
CA VAL A 472 20.97 8.75 -8.77
C VAL A 472 20.92 9.96 -9.69
N GLU A 473 21.29 9.78 -10.95
CA GLU A 473 21.16 10.78 -12.00
C GLU A 473 19.91 10.47 -12.82
N PHE A 474 19.05 11.47 -12.98
CA PHE A 474 17.89 11.41 -13.85
C PHE A 474 18.14 12.25 -15.10
N ARG A 475 17.96 11.63 -16.26
CA ARG A 475 17.99 12.31 -17.56
C ARG A 475 16.58 12.36 -18.08
N TYR A 476 16.01 13.56 -18.11
CA TYR A 476 14.66 13.76 -18.61
C TYR A 476 14.57 13.41 -20.10
N GLU A 477 13.57 12.59 -20.41
CA GLU A 477 13.05 12.33 -21.75
C GLU A 477 11.64 12.94 -21.83
N GLU A 478 11.21 13.32 -23.03
CA GLU A 478 9.89 13.95 -23.19
C GLU A 478 8.77 12.96 -22.87
N GLY A 479 7.89 13.32 -21.94
CA GLY A 479 6.71 12.51 -21.61
C GLY A 479 6.18 12.72 -20.20
N GLU A 480 5.02 12.14 -19.93
CA GLU A 480 4.42 12.07 -18.60
C GLU A 480 4.61 10.67 -18.02
N GLY A 481 4.90 10.58 -16.73
CA GLY A 481 5.05 9.29 -16.06
C GLY A 481 5.91 9.37 -14.80
N ARG A 482 6.32 8.21 -14.31
CA ARG A 482 7.17 8.10 -13.11
C ARG A 482 8.32 7.14 -13.35
N THR A 483 9.52 7.56 -12.95
CA THR A 483 10.68 6.67 -12.83
C THR A 483 10.93 6.38 -11.35
N ASP A 484 11.05 5.10 -11.00
CA ASP A 484 11.28 4.64 -9.63
C ASP A 484 12.64 3.96 -9.49
N VAL A 485 13.41 4.36 -8.47
CA VAL A 485 14.61 3.67 -8.01
C VAL A 485 14.38 3.14 -6.60
N ALA A 486 14.61 1.85 -6.41
CA ALA A 486 14.53 1.20 -5.11
C ALA A 486 15.90 1.03 -4.46
N VAL A 487 15.92 1.13 -3.14
CA VAL A 487 17.06 0.81 -2.29
C VAL A 487 16.67 -0.31 -1.34
N PHE A 488 17.33 -1.45 -1.49
CA PHE A 488 17.17 -2.61 -0.64
C PHE A 488 18.38 -2.77 0.28
N ALA A 489 18.15 -3.36 1.44
CA ALA A 489 19.20 -3.88 2.28
C ALA A 489 18.91 -5.31 2.70
N ARG A 490 19.95 -6.10 2.88
CA ARG A 490 19.90 -7.36 3.62
C ARG A 490 21.06 -7.44 4.57
N ARG A 491 20.92 -8.23 5.62
CA ARG A 491 22.06 -8.61 6.44
C ARG A 491 23.07 -9.38 5.58
N SER A 492 24.37 -9.16 5.76
CA SER A 492 25.41 -9.93 5.08
C SER A 492 25.26 -11.42 5.40
N GLY A 493 25.09 -12.24 4.36
CA GLY A 493 24.77 -13.68 4.50
C GLY A 493 23.34 -13.98 4.98
N GLY A 494 22.49 -12.98 5.14
CA GLY A 494 21.05 -13.13 5.41
C GLY A 494 20.28 -13.52 4.15
N LYS A 495 19.08 -14.07 4.34
CA LYS A 495 18.27 -14.63 3.25
C LYS A 495 17.28 -13.65 2.63
N LEU A 496 16.88 -12.63 3.38
CA LEU A 496 15.77 -11.76 3.01
C LEU A 496 16.25 -10.32 2.82
N TRP A 497 15.86 -9.75 1.69
CA TRP A 497 15.96 -8.33 1.40
C TRP A 497 14.81 -7.58 2.07
N SER A 498 15.07 -6.32 2.38
CA SER A 498 14.09 -5.39 2.92
C SER A 498 12.91 -5.16 1.99
N VAL A 499 11.83 -4.57 2.51
CA VAL A 499 11.01 -3.70 1.67
C VAL A 499 11.91 -2.57 1.15
N PRO A 500 11.84 -2.18 -0.13
CA PRO A 500 12.66 -1.10 -0.64
C PRO A 500 12.24 0.24 -0.01
N ALA A 501 13.23 1.09 0.25
CA ALA A 501 12.99 2.53 0.26
C ALA A 501 12.99 3.02 -1.20
N ILE A 502 12.13 3.99 -1.52
CA ILE A 502 11.86 4.38 -2.92
C ILE A 502 12.29 5.81 -3.19
N ILE A 503 12.88 6.04 -4.36
CA ILE A 503 13.10 7.36 -4.95
C ILE A 503 12.24 7.44 -6.20
N SER A 504 11.27 8.36 -6.22
CA SER A 504 10.39 8.58 -7.37
C SER A 504 10.70 9.93 -8.01
N LEU A 505 10.86 9.92 -9.33
CA LEU A 505 10.80 11.13 -10.16
C LEU A 505 9.52 11.09 -10.99
N TYR A 506 8.63 12.02 -10.74
CA TYR A 506 7.42 12.21 -11.54
C TYR A 506 7.62 13.34 -12.56
N THR A 507 7.17 13.13 -13.78
CA THR A 507 7.07 14.16 -14.81
C THR A 507 5.61 14.22 -15.26
N GLY A 508 5.06 15.43 -15.34
CA GLY A 508 3.66 15.63 -15.70
C GLY A 508 3.39 17.11 -15.95
N SER A 509 2.47 17.40 -16.86
CA SER A 509 2.12 18.77 -17.24
C SER A 509 1.36 19.57 -16.16
#